data_AF-A0A3D0MX64-F1
#
_entry.id   AF-A0A3D0MX64-F1
#
_cell.length_a   1.000
_cell.length_b   1.000
_cell.length_c   1.000
_cell.angle_alpha   90.00
_cell.angle_beta   90.00
_cell.angle_gamma   90.00
#
_symmetry.space_group_name_H-M   'P 1'
#
loop_
_entity.id
_entity.type
_entity.pdbx_description
1 polymer ?
#
loop_
_entity_poly.entity_id
_entity_poly.type
_entity_poly.pdbx_seq_one_letter_code
_entity_poly.pdbx_strand_id
1 'polypeptide(L)'
;FEKHYNFSPYNYVLGNPLYYIDPDGRSTHTDRDGNVIAVYDDDDLNVYRHDVGKDYQGPFKGGEIMGQTEFWDEFIKQDNGEASGTIMFDKSWDLIIYELNIQSLDMNLIEIALNSLSNEMFDIKTDSWYSPNGEMTGKTFKGKYYSARSAGNYLAGLNASKGTFLGKNIEYTTFLKLAGALHTGNFNIINAIDIILTGKSFGPAPNYGEIPYAVRMIEKGWYKK
;
A
#
# COMPACT_ATOMS: atom_id res chain seq x y z
N PHE A 1 16.14 -53.21 -0.69
CA PHE A 1 16.70 -52.37 0.38
C PHE A 1 16.47 -50.92 0.01
N GLU A 2 15.44 -50.33 0.60
CA GLU A 2 15.09 -48.93 0.43
C GLU A 2 16.09 -48.10 1.25
N LYS A 3 16.82 -47.19 0.59
CA LYS A 3 17.71 -46.22 1.25
C LYS A 3 16.98 -44.89 1.31
N HIS A 4 16.44 -44.54 2.48
CA HIS A 4 15.99 -43.19 2.73
C HIS A 4 17.22 -42.25 2.74
N TYR A 5 17.22 -41.26 1.85
CA TYR A 5 18.10 -40.10 1.98
C TYR A 5 17.49 -39.18 3.05
N ASN A 6 18.25 -38.91 4.11
CA ASN A 6 17.88 -37.96 5.14
C ASN A 6 17.75 -36.56 4.51
N PHE A 7 16.52 -36.09 4.33
CA PHE A 7 16.25 -34.70 4.02
C PHE A 7 16.43 -33.91 5.32
N SER A 8 17.55 -33.19 5.43
CA SER A 8 17.77 -32.25 6.54
C SER A 8 17.22 -30.88 6.13
N PRO A 9 16.37 -30.23 6.95
CA PRO A 9 15.88 -28.87 6.69
C PRO A 9 16.97 -27.80 6.75
N TYR A 10 18.23 -28.17 7.05
CA TYR A 10 19.38 -27.26 7.12
C TYR A 10 20.36 -27.40 5.93
N ASN A 11 19.99 -28.12 4.86
CA ASN A 11 20.86 -28.25 3.69
C ASN A 11 20.73 -27.03 2.76
N TYR A 12 21.75 -26.18 2.74
CA TYR A 12 21.90 -25.12 1.74
C TYR A 12 22.26 -25.73 0.37
N VAL A 13 21.47 -25.44 -0.66
CA VAL A 13 21.67 -25.82 -2.09
C VAL A 13 22.03 -27.29 -2.37
N LEU A 14 21.52 -28.22 -1.55
CA LEU A 14 21.89 -29.66 -1.62
C LEU A 14 23.41 -29.91 -1.64
N GLY A 15 24.20 -28.98 -1.08
CA GLY A 15 25.67 -29.08 -1.01
C GLY A 15 26.42 -28.71 -2.30
N ASN A 16 25.80 -28.10 -3.31
CA ASN A 16 26.51 -27.66 -4.53
C ASN A 16 26.19 -26.19 -4.94
N PRO A 17 26.92 -25.21 -4.40
CA PRO A 17 26.64 -23.79 -4.63
C PRO A 17 27.10 -23.21 -5.98
N LEU A 18 27.75 -24.01 -6.84
CA LEU A 18 28.28 -23.54 -8.14
C LEU A 18 27.24 -23.64 -9.28
N TYR A 19 26.25 -24.54 -9.16
CA TYR A 19 25.29 -24.82 -10.23
C TYR A 19 23.82 -24.72 -9.81
N TYR A 20 23.53 -24.59 -8.52
CA TYR A 20 22.16 -24.45 -8.01
C TYR A 20 21.94 -23.05 -7.43
N ILE A 21 20.95 -22.36 -8.00
CA ILE A 21 20.37 -21.13 -7.48
C ILE A 21 19.21 -21.58 -6.60
N ASP A 22 19.08 -20.97 -5.41
CA ASP A 22 17.86 -21.05 -4.61
C ASP A 22 16.73 -20.35 -5.39
N PRO A 23 15.72 -21.08 -5.92
CA PRO A 23 14.68 -20.50 -6.75
C PRO A 23 13.54 -19.84 -5.95
N ASP A 24 13.56 -19.87 -4.61
CA ASP A 24 12.35 -19.74 -3.77
C ASP A 24 12.32 -18.48 -2.89
N GLY A 25 12.84 -17.36 -3.38
CA GLY A 25 13.08 -16.17 -2.55
C GLY A 25 12.05 -15.10 -2.72
N ARG A 26 11.12 -15.04 -1.78
CA ARG A 26 9.88 -14.36 -1.98
C ARG A 26 9.73 -12.95 -1.38
N SER A 27 9.87 -11.82 -2.09
CA SER A 27 10.24 -10.55 -1.39
C SER A 27 10.32 -9.22 -2.15
N THR A 28 10.46 -8.12 -1.40
CA THR A 28 10.87 -6.79 -1.90
C THR A 28 12.38 -6.59 -1.71
N HIS A 29 13.08 -6.14 -2.76
CA HIS A 29 14.52 -5.89 -2.76
C HIS A 29 14.83 -4.43 -3.05
N THR A 30 15.74 -3.85 -2.28
CA THR A 30 16.24 -2.49 -2.48
C THR A 30 17.74 -2.46 -2.70
N ASP A 31 18.20 -1.40 -3.36
CA ASP A 31 19.61 -1.02 -3.31
C ASP A 31 19.99 -0.47 -1.92
N ARG A 32 21.24 -0.03 -1.78
CA ARG A 32 21.78 0.48 -0.50
C ARG A 32 21.06 1.72 0.02
N ASP A 33 20.47 2.49 -0.89
CA ASP A 33 19.81 3.77 -0.63
C ASP A 33 18.29 3.60 -0.44
N GLY A 34 17.78 2.37 -0.54
CA GLY A 34 16.36 2.04 -0.37
C GLY A 34 15.54 2.15 -1.65
N ASN A 35 16.15 2.36 -2.82
CA ASN A 35 15.43 2.31 -4.09
C ASN A 35 15.00 0.87 -4.35
N VAL A 36 13.71 0.66 -4.61
CA VAL A 36 13.17 -0.67 -4.94
C VAL A 36 13.66 -1.05 -6.33
N ILE A 37 14.36 -2.17 -6.42
CA ILE A 37 14.98 -2.69 -7.65
C ILE A 37 14.34 -4.00 -8.11
N ALA A 38 13.67 -4.73 -7.21
CA ALA A 38 12.84 -5.88 -7.56
C ALA A 38 11.76 -6.13 -6.51
N VAL A 39 10.64 -6.69 -6.95
CA VAL A 39 9.56 -7.23 -6.10
C VAL A 39 9.11 -8.54 -6.71
N TYR A 40 8.95 -9.56 -5.89
CA TYR A 40 8.52 -10.88 -6.31
C TYR A 40 7.19 -11.25 -5.59
N ASP A 41 6.32 -12.04 -6.25
CA ASP A 41 4.98 -12.44 -5.74
C ASP A 41 5.00 -13.83 -5.15
N ASP A 42 5.47 -13.91 -3.91
CA ASP A 42 5.95 -15.20 -3.53
C ASP A 42 5.73 -15.53 -1.98
N ASP A 43 4.80 -14.92 -1.27
CA ASP A 43 4.49 -15.26 0.16
C ASP A 43 5.60 -15.02 1.20
N ASP A 44 6.83 -14.63 0.85
CA ASP A 44 7.69 -13.89 1.78
C ASP A 44 7.46 -12.38 1.54
N LEU A 45 7.34 -11.67 2.66
CA LEU A 45 7.00 -10.25 2.69
C LEU A 45 8.19 -9.42 3.17
N ASN A 46 9.35 -10.04 3.37
CA ASN A 46 10.55 -9.36 3.81
C ASN A 46 11.00 -8.30 2.80
N VAL A 47 11.54 -7.21 3.35
CA VAL A 47 12.24 -6.17 2.62
C VAL A 47 13.73 -6.35 2.86
N TYR A 48 14.47 -6.62 1.78
CA TYR A 48 15.91 -6.83 1.83
C TYR A 48 16.66 -5.63 1.28
N ARG A 49 17.62 -5.13 2.05
CA ARG A 49 18.58 -4.11 1.59
C ARG A 49 19.87 -4.76 1.13
N HIS A 50 20.30 -4.39 -0.07
CA HIS A 50 21.51 -4.92 -0.70
C HIS A 50 22.56 -3.84 -0.82
N ASP A 51 23.84 -4.17 -0.62
CA ASP A 51 24.94 -3.23 -0.87
C ASP A 51 25.31 -3.16 -2.36
N VAL A 52 24.32 -2.78 -3.17
CA VAL A 52 24.43 -2.61 -4.62
C VAL A 52 23.92 -1.23 -5.02
N GLY A 53 24.11 -0.85 -6.29
CA GLY A 53 23.51 0.36 -6.87
C GLY A 53 22.15 0.09 -7.51
N LYS A 54 21.40 1.16 -7.81
CA LYS A 54 20.04 1.14 -8.37
C LYS A 54 19.89 0.32 -9.66
N ASP A 55 20.92 0.35 -10.53
CA ASP A 55 20.87 -0.34 -11.84
C ASP A 55 21.33 -1.80 -11.76
N TYR A 56 21.53 -2.35 -10.55
CA TYR A 56 21.96 -3.72 -10.39
C TYR A 56 20.92 -4.70 -10.93
N GLN A 57 21.37 -5.58 -11.82
CA GLN A 57 20.60 -6.67 -12.40
C GLN A 57 21.36 -7.95 -12.06
N GLY A 58 20.79 -8.82 -11.25
CA GLY A 58 21.48 -10.04 -10.84
C GLY A 58 20.69 -10.83 -9.81
N PRO A 59 21.19 -12.02 -9.44
CA PRO A 59 20.56 -12.80 -8.39
C PRO A 59 20.71 -12.04 -7.07
N PHE A 60 19.59 -11.70 -6.44
CA PHE A 60 19.57 -11.06 -5.13
C PHE A 60 19.91 -12.08 -4.04
N LYS A 61 21.21 -12.33 -3.84
CA LYS A 61 21.74 -13.28 -2.85
C LYS A 61 22.37 -12.55 -1.68
N GLY A 62 21.93 -12.90 -0.47
CA GLY A 62 22.31 -12.14 0.73
C GLY A 62 21.65 -10.77 0.73
N GLY A 63 21.51 -10.16 1.90
CA GLY A 63 20.78 -8.91 2.06
C GLY A 63 20.37 -8.76 3.51
N GLU A 64 20.40 -7.53 4.00
CA GLU A 64 19.95 -7.24 5.35
C GLU A 64 18.41 -7.16 5.36
N ILE A 65 17.77 -7.93 6.25
CA ILE A 65 16.33 -7.83 6.45
C ILE A 65 16.04 -6.53 7.19
N MET A 66 15.34 -5.61 6.52
CA MET A 66 14.98 -4.30 7.08
C MET A 66 13.61 -4.32 7.75
N GLY A 67 12.78 -5.30 7.44
CA GLY A 67 11.40 -5.42 7.92
C GLY A 67 10.55 -6.18 6.91
N GLN A 68 9.24 -5.96 6.94
CA GLN A 68 8.28 -6.66 6.06
C GLN A 68 7.24 -5.70 5.50
N THR A 69 6.73 -5.95 4.30
CA THR A 69 5.48 -5.36 3.80
C THR A 69 4.27 -6.11 4.38
N GLU A 70 3.07 -5.57 4.19
CA GLU A 70 1.85 -6.33 4.47
C GLU A 70 1.32 -7.11 3.27
N PHE A 71 1.58 -6.59 2.08
CA PHE A 71 1.18 -7.18 0.81
C PHE A 71 2.40 -7.24 -0.11
N TRP A 72 2.50 -8.30 -0.90
CA TRP A 72 3.66 -8.55 -1.77
C TRP A 72 3.81 -7.45 -2.84
N ASP A 73 2.69 -6.94 -3.35
CA ASP A 73 2.60 -5.93 -4.43
C ASP A 73 2.67 -4.48 -3.93
N GLU A 74 3.04 -4.25 -2.67
CA GLU A 74 3.06 -2.92 -2.06
C GLU A 74 3.89 -1.91 -2.86
N PHE A 75 5.01 -2.36 -3.42
CA PHE A 75 5.94 -1.58 -4.24
C PHE A 75 5.87 -1.91 -5.74
N ILE A 76 4.71 -2.37 -6.21
CA ILE A 76 4.46 -2.63 -7.63
C ILE A 76 3.49 -1.59 -8.19
N LYS A 77 3.89 -1.02 -9.32
CA LYS A 77 3.03 -0.13 -10.10
C LYS A 77 1.88 -0.91 -10.72
N GLN A 78 0.66 -0.47 -10.45
CA GLN A 78 -0.56 -1.19 -10.82
C GLN A 78 -0.89 -1.09 -12.32
N ASP A 79 -0.30 -0.14 -13.04
CA ASP A 79 -0.50 0.09 -14.48
C ASP A 79 0.36 -0.83 -15.35
N ASN A 80 1.61 -1.10 -14.94
CA ASN A 80 2.57 -1.84 -15.75
C ASN A 80 3.23 -3.05 -15.05
N GLY A 81 2.97 -3.26 -13.75
CA GLY A 81 3.52 -4.37 -12.98
C GLY A 81 5.00 -4.20 -12.60
N GLU A 82 5.60 -3.03 -12.81
CA GLU A 82 7.01 -2.80 -12.50
C GLU A 82 7.22 -2.51 -11.01
N ALA A 83 8.31 -3.05 -10.48
CA ALA A 83 8.84 -2.66 -9.17
C ALA A 83 9.22 -1.18 -9.16
N SER A 84 8.79 -0.44 -8.13
CA SER A 84 9.04 0.99 -8.03
C SER A 84 8.93 1.50 -6.61
N GLY A 85 9.71 2.54 -6.32
CA GLY A 85 9.63 3.28 -5.08
C GLY A 85 10.98 3.47 -4.42
N THR A 86 10.95 4.22 -3.32
CA THR A 86 12.11 4.45 -2.47
C THR A 86 11.67 4.33 -1.03
N ILE A 87 12.20 3.33 -0.33
CA ILE A 87 11.93 3.09 1.09
C ILE A 87 12.85 3.96 1.92
N MET A 88 12.25 4.88 2.67
CA MET A 88 12.94 5.67 3.68
C MET A 88 13.02 4.84 4.95
N PHE A 89 14.13 4.11 5.11
CA PHE A 89 14.42 3.39 6.34
C PHE A 89 14.37 4.34 7.55
N ASP A 90 13.93 3.82 8.70
CA ASP A 90 13.76 4.56 9.97
C ASP A 90 12.73 5.70 9.97
N LYS A 91 11.91 5.82 8.92
CA LYS A 91 10.77 6.75 8.86
C LYS A 91 9.46 6.00 9.04
N SER A 92 8.44 6.72 9.53
CA SER A 92 7.13 6.16 9.82
C SER A 92 5.99 7.07 9.33
N TRP A 93 4.89 6.46 8.89
CA TRP A 93 3.61 7.09 8.59
C TRP A 93 2.71 7.25 9.83
N ASP A 94 3.01 6.58 10.95
CA ASP A 94 2.12 6.48 12.11
C ASP A 94 1.71 7.86 12.64
N LEU A 95 2.67 8.77 12.82
CA LEU A 95 2.40 10.13 13.29
C LEU A 95 1.61 10.95 12.26
N ILE A 96 1.96 10.84 10.97
CA ILE A 96 1.29 11.56 9.88
C ILE A 96 -0.18 11.14 9.78
N ILE A 97 -0.45 9.83 9.78
CA ILE A 97 -1.80 9.27 9.75
C ILE A 97 -2.58 9.68 10.99
N TYR A 98 -1.95 9.65 12.17
CA TYR A 98 -2.58 10.07 13.41
C TYR A 98 -3.00 11.55 13.36
N GLU A 99 -2.09 12.46 13.01
CA GLU A 99 -2.36 13.90 12.97
C GLU A 99 -3.44 14.26 11.95
N LEU A 100 -3.38 13.69 10.74
CA LEU A 100 -4.39 13.93 9.71
C LEU A 100 -5.74 13.30 10.07
N ASN A 101 -5.75 12.18 10.80
CA ASN A 101 -7.01 11.63 11.29
C ASN A 101 -7.65 12.52 12.34
N ILE A 102 -6.87 13.08 13.28
CA ILE A 102 -7.39 14.06 14.25
C ILE A 102 -8.02 15.26 13.55
N GLN A 103 -7.38 15.80 12.51
CA GLN A 103 -7.92 16.91 11.72
C GLN A 103 -9.25 16.57 11.03
N SER A 104 -9.44 15.31 10.63
CA SER A 104 -10.69 14.86 10.00
C SER A 104 -11.88 14.76 10.96
N LEU A 105 -11.66 14.73 12.28
CA LEU A 105 -12.74 14.50 13.26
C LEU A 105 -13.76 15.64 13.32
N ASP A 106 -13.34 16.86 12.97
CA ASP A 106 -14.22 18.03 12.91
C ASP A 106 -14.86 18.23 11.53
N MET A 107 -14.63 17.30 10.58
CA MET A 107 -15.11 17.39 9.20
C MET A 107 -16.30 16.45 8.95
N ASN A 108 -17.26 16.92 8.15
CA ASN A 108 -18.30 16.08 7.58
C ASN A 108 -17.76 15.28 6.37
N LEU A 109 -18.55 14.31 5.88
CA LEU A 109 -18.12 13.41 4.82
C LEU A 109 -17.80 14.10 3.49
N ILE A 110 -18.51 15.18 3.15
CA ILE A 110 -18.22 15.95 1.93
C ILE A 110 -16.90 16.69 2.11
N GLU A 111 -16.66 17.30 3.26
CA GLU A 111 -15.39 17.97 3.58
C GLU A 111 -14.22 16.99 3.54
N ILE A 112 -14.38 15.79 4.10
CA ILE A 112 -13.36 14.73 4.04
C ILE A 112 -13.05 14.36 2.58
N ALA A 113 -14.09 14.17 1.76
CA ALA A 113 -13.91 13.80 0.36
C ALA A 113 -13.24 14.93 -0.45
N LEU A 114 -13.61 16.19 -0.22
CA LEU A 114 -12.95 17.35 -0.83
C LEU A 114 -11.49 17.45 -0.42
N ASN A 115 -11.17 17.29 0.87
CA ASN A 115 -9.80 17.28 1.37
C ASN A 115 -8.99 16.05 0.90
N SER A 116 -9.63 15.05 0.29
CA SER A 116 -8.98 13.88 -0.31
C SER A 116 -8.71 14.03 -1.82
N LEU A 117 -9.10 15.17 -2.42
CA LEU A 117 -8.78 15.49 -3.82
C LEU A 117 -7.28 15.73 -3.99
N SER A 118 -6.82 15.74 -5.24
CA SER A 118 -5.40 15.92 -5.52
C SER A 118 -4.88 17.29 -5.05
N ASN A 119 -3.72 17.28 -4.37
CA ASN A 119 -3.08 18.45 -3.74
C ASN A 119 -3.84 19.05 -2.55
N GLU A 120 -4.81 18.32 -1.99
CA GLU A 120 -5.50 18.71 -0.77
C GLU A 120 -4.91 18.03 0.47
N MET A 121 -5.39 18.43 1.66
CA MET A 121 -4.84 18.07 2.97
C MET A 121 -4.57 16.56 3.18
N PHE A 122 -5.45 15.69 2.69
CA PHE A 122 -5.33 14.24 2.88
C PHE A 122 -4.62 13.53 1.71
N ASP A 123 -4.17 14.25 0.69
CA ASP A 123 -3.43 13.71 -0.45
C ASP A 123 -1.92 13.57 -0.15
N ILE A 124 -1.60 12.78 0.87
CA ILE A 124 -0.22 12.62 1.37
C ILE A 124 0.75 12.03 0.33
N LYS A 125 0.24 11.43 -0.75
CA LYS A 125 1.04 10.80 -1.82
C LYS A 125 1.61 11.81 -2.82
N THR A 126 1.02 13.00 -2.94
CA THR A 126 1.51 14.08 -3.82
C THR A 126 2.25 15.17 -3.05
N ASP A 127 2.03 15.28 -1.74
CA ASP A 127 2.75 16.20 -0.87
C ASP A 127 4.23 15.79 -0.75
N SER A 128 5.14 16.66 -1.18
CA SER A 128 6.58 16.40 -1.18
C SER A 128 7.23 16.41 0.21
N TRP A 129 6.58 16.99 1.22
CA TRP A 129 7.02 16.93 2.61
C TRP A 129 6.79 15.52 3.17
N TYR A 130 5.62 14.95 2.89
CA TYR A 130 5.28 13.60 3.32
C TYR A 130 5.93 12.56 2.41
N SER A 131 5.93 12.77 1.11
CA SER A 131 6.27 11.78 0.08
C SER A 131 7.27 12.36 -0.93
N PRO A 132 8.53 12.61 -0.52
CA PRO A 132 9.54 13.24 -1.38
C PRO A 132 9.85 12.45 -2.66
N ASN A 133 9.55 11.15 -2.70
CA ASN A 133 9.74 10.27 -3.86
C ASN A 133 8.41 9.92 -4.56
N GLY A 134 7.36 10.71 -4.34
CA GLY A 134 6.02 10.50 -4.90
C GLY A 134 5.24 9.36 -4.23
N GLU A 135 4.22 8.86 -4.93
CA GLU A 135 3.25 7.90 -4.38
C GLU A 135 3.86 6.57 -3.90
N MET A 136 5.04 6.21 -4.42
CA MET A 136 5.80 5.02 -4.04
C MET A 136 6.88 5.31 -2.99
N THR A 137 6.80 6.44 -2.29
CA THR A 137 7.61 6.68 -1.08
C THR A 137 7.24 5.64 -0.03
N GLY A 138 8.19 4.82 0.40
CA GLY A 138 7.99 3.79 1.42
C GLY A 138 8.38 4.26 2.82
N LYS A 139 7.54 4.00 3.82
CA LYS A 139 7.87 4.17 5.25
C LYS A 139 7.20 3.07 6.07
N THR A 140 7.58 2.93 7.33
CA THR A 140 6.90 1.99 8.23
C THR A 140 5.54 2.52 8.68
N PHE A 141 4.57 1.65 8.84
CA PHE A 141 3.27 1.92 9.46
C PHE A 141 2.84 0.66 10.20
N LYS A 142 2.52 0.77 11.50
CA LYS A 142 2.23 -0.40 12.35
C LYS A 142 3.29 -1.52 12.25
N GLY A 143 4.56 -1.15 12.10
CA GLY A 143 5.68 -2.08 12.03
C GLY A 143 5.92 -2.77 10.67
N LYS A 144 5.16 -2.41 9.62
CA LYS A 144 5.35 -2.93 8.25
C LYS A 144 5.60 -1.79 7.27
N TYR A 145 6.27 -2.06 6.14
CA TYR A 145 6.48 -1.07 5.10
C TYR A 145 5.25 -0.90 4.23
N TYR A 146 4.91 0.37 4.01
CA TYR A 146 3.81 0.84 3.18
C TYR A 146 4.28 2.00 2.30
N SER A 147 3.83 1.99 1.05
CA SER A 147 3.91 3.13 0.14
C SER A 147 3.01 4.28 0.62
N ALA A 148 3.30 5.49 0.16
CA ALA A 148 2.46 6.65 0.41
C ALA A 148 1.05 6.46 -0.18
N ARG A 149 0.93 5.74 -1.29
CA ARG A 149 -0.35 5.34 -1.89
C ARG A 149 -1.18 4.49 -0.92
N SER A 150 -0.63 3.41 -0.37
CA SER A 150 -1.35 2.57 0.59
C SER A 150 -1.64 3.29 1.90
N ALA A 151 -0.70 4.09 2.40
CA ALA A 151 -0.90 4.92 3.59
C ALA A 151 -2.06 5.92 3.37
N GLY A 152 -2.14 6.55 2.20
CA GLY A 152 -3.22 7.47 1.83
C GLY A 152 -4.56 6.76 1.71
N ASN A 153 -4.60 5.58 1.09
CA ASN A 153 -5.82 4.76 1.00
C ASN A 153 -6.31 4.32 2.38
N TYR A 154 -5.39 3.93 3.28
CA TYR A 154 -5.72 3.63 4.67
C TYR A 154 -6.28 4.87 5.39
N LEU A 155 -5.63 6.03 5.24
CA LEU A 155 -6.09 7.28 5.84
C LEU A 155 -7.49 7.67 5.36
N ALA A 156 -7.77 7.52 4.06
CA ALA A 156 -9.09 7.81 3.49
C ALA A 156 -10.19 6.95 4.13
N GLY A 157 -9.96 5.64 4.27
CA GLY A 157 -10.88 4.74 4.97
C GLY A 157 -11.05 5.09 6.45
N LEU A 158 -9.93 5.41 7.13
CA LEU A 158 -9.93 5.77 8.55
C LEU A 158 -10.75 7.05 8.81
N ASN A 159 -10.51 8.10 8.03
CA ASN A 159 -11.20 9.39 8.16
C ASN A 159 -12.69 9.24 7.86
N ALA A 160 -13.03 8.56 6.76
CA ALA A 160 -14.42 8.37 6.38
C ALA A 160 -15.23 7.52 7.36
N SER A 161 -14.60 6.60 8.11
CA SER A 161 -15.28 5.79 9.14
C SER A 161 -15.91 6.61 10.28
N LYS A 162 -15.48 7.86 10.43
CA LYS A 162 -16.01 8.83 11.40
C LYS A 162 -16.78 9.97 10.77
N GLY A 163 -16.72 10.10 9.45
CA GLY A 163 -17.43 11.12 8.70
C GLY A 163 -18.94 10.94 8.79
N THR A 164 -19.65 12.04 8.99
CA THR A 164 -21.12 12.06 8.95
C THR A 164 -21.62 12.84 7.75
N PHE A 165 -22.80 12.46 7.24
CA PHE A 165 -23.56 13.25 6.28
C PHE A 165 -24.91 13.59 6.90
N LEU A 166 -25.23 14.88 7.00
CA LEU A 166 -26.42 15.39 7.69
C LEU A 166 -26.57 14.82 9.13
N GLY A 167 -25.44 14.69 9.84
CA GLY A 167 -25.38 14.16 11.21
C GLY A 167 -25.57 12.65 11.34
N LYS A 168 -25.63 11.91 10.22
CA LYS A 168 -25.72 10.44 10.22
C LYS A 168 -24.44 9.81 9.68
N ASN A 169 -24.05 8.69 10.28
CA ASN A 169 -22.99 7.85 9.73
C ASN A 169 -23.45 7.22 8.41
N ILE A 170 -22.49 6.91 7.55
CA ILE A 170 -22.73 6.18 6.32
C ILE A 170 -22.15 4.76 6.41
N GLU A 171 -22.69 3.88 5.59
CA GLU A 171 -22.18 2.52 5.44
C GLU A 171 -20.87 2.50 4.64
N TYR A 172 -20.02 1.50 4.90
CA TYR A 172 -18.77 1.28 4.17
C TYR A 172 -18.97 1.24 2.66
N THR A 173 -20.03 0.56 2.19
CA THR A 173 -20.35 0.46 0.76
C THR A 173 -20.68 1.81 0.13
N THR A 174 -21.27 2.73 0.89
CA THR A 174 -21.55 4.08 0.41
C THR A 174 -20.26 4.88 0.28
N PHE A 175 -19.35 4.74 1.25
CA PHE A 175 -18.03 5.34 1.16
C PHE A 175 -17.23 4.78 -0.03
N LEU A 176 -17.25 3.47 -0.23
CA LEU A 176 -16.53 2.84 -1.33
C LEU A 176 -17.02 3.32 -2.71
N LYS A 177 -18.31 3.62 -2.85
CA LYS A 177 -18.86 4.27 -4.05
C LYS A 177 -18.39 5.71 -4.23
N LEU A 178 -18.22 6.47 -3.14
CA LEU A 178 -17.63 7.82 -3.18
C LEU A 178 -16.17 7.77 -3.61
N ALA A 179 -15.38 6.85 -3.04
CA ALA A 179 -14.00 6.60 -3.43
C ALA A 179 -13.91 6.19 -4.92
N GLY A 180 -14.74 5.25 -5.37
CA GLY A 180 -14.79 4.86 -6.78
C GLY A 180 -15.18 6.00 -7.73
N ALA A 181 -16.06 6.91 -7.30
CA ALA A 181 -16.37 8.12 -8.07
C ALA A 181 -15.15 9.06 -8.16
N LEU A 182 -14.37 9.19 -7.08
CA LEU A 182 -13.13 9.96 -7.06
C LEU A 182 -12.09 9.35 -7.99
N HIS A 183 -11.85 8.04 -7.89
CA HIS A 183 -10.90 7.30 -8.72
C HIS A 183 -11.21 7.42 -10.23
N THR A 184 -12.49 7.35 -10.58
CA THR A 184 -12.94 7.42 -11.98
C THR A 184 -13.08 8.86 -12.52
N GLY A 185 -12.75 9.89 -11.71
CA GLY A 185 -12.88 11.30 -12.10
C GLY A 185 -14.33 11.80 -12.17
N ASN A 186 -15.29 11.06 -11.63
CA ASN A 186 -16.71 11.41 -11.60
C ASN A 186 -17.13 12.11 -10.30
N PHE A 187 -16.22 12.37 -9.37
CA PHE A 187 -16.56 13.00 -8.11
C PHE A 187 -16.91 14.48 -8.29
N ASN A 188 -18.09 14.86 -7.81
CA ASN A 188 -18.52 16.23 -7.57
C ASN A 188 -19.66 16.20 -6.52
N ILE A 189 -20.06 17.35 -6.00
CA ILE A 189 -21.08 17.45 -4.94
C ILE A 189 -22.41 16.79 -5.36
N ILE A 190 -22.84 16.95 -6.62
CA ILE A 190 -24.10 16.35 -7.11
C ILE A 190 -23.99 14.83 -7.10
N ASN A 191 -22.90 14.29 -7.65
CA ASN A 191 -22.66 12.86 -7.66
C ASN A 191 -22.47 12.28 -6.25
N ALA A 192 -21.85 13.02 -5.33
CA ALA A 192 -21.72 12.62 -3.93
C ALA A 192 -23.10 12.50 -3.25
N ILE A 193 -23.98 13.49 -3.45
CA ILE A 193 -25.36 13.46 -2.95
C ILE A 193 -26.14 12.29 -3.56
N ASP A 194 -26.05 12.09 -4.88
CA ASP A 194 -26.68 10.96 -5.56
C ASP A 194 -26.21 9.61 -4.99
N ILE A 195 -24.91 9.44 -4.77
CA ILE A 195 -24.34 8.22 -4.19
C ILE A 195 -24.92 7.98 -2.79
N ILE A 196 -24.98 9.00 -1.95
CA ILE A 196 -25.45 8.88 -0.56
C ILE A 196 -26.96 8.62 -0.49
N LEU A 197 -27.76 9.28 -1.33
CA LEU A 197 -29.23 9.20 -1.27
C LEU A 197 -29.83 8.05 -2.09
N THR A 198 -29.22 7.73 -3.24
CA THR A 198 -29.77 6.76 -4.20
C THR A 198 -28.93 5.50 -4.34
N GLY A 199 -27.69 5.52 -3.82
CA GLY A 199 -26.76 4.40 -3.96
C GLY A 199 -26.13 4.28 -5.36
N LYS A 200 -26.16 5.35 -6.18
CA LYS A 200 -25.44 5.45 -7.46
C LYS A 200 -23.98 4.98 -7.32
N SER A 201 -23.41 4.38 -8.35
CA SER A 201 -22.00 3.99 -8.40
C SER A 201 -21.40 4.24 -9.79
N PHE A 202 -20.09 4.41 -9.86
CA PHE A 202 -19.34 4.68 -11.10
C PHE A 202 -18.48 3.50 -11.52
N GLY A 203 -18.88 2.29 -11.10
CA GLY A 203 -18.29 1.02 -11.49
C GLY A 203 -19.12 -0.14 -10.94
N PRO A 204 -18.84 -1.36 -11.41
CA PRO A 204 -19.51 -2.55 -10.92
C PRO A 204 -19.08 -2.88 -9.48
N ALA A 205 -19.95 -3.58 -8.75
CA ALA A 205 -19.55 -4.26 -7.53
C ALA A 205 -18.42 -5.28 -7.83
N PRO A 206 -17.54 -5.59 -6.86
CA PRO A 206 -17.56 -5.12 -5.46
C PRO A 206 -16.84 -3.78 -5.22
N ASN A 207 -16.06 -3.27 -6.18
CA ASN A 207 -15.16 -2.13 -5.93
C ASN A 207 -15.72 -0.77 -6.38
N TYR A 208 -16.83 -0.75 -7.12
CA TYR A 208 -17.61 0.45 -7.46
C TYR A 208 -16.81 1.56 -8.20
N GLY A 209 -15.72 1.21 -8.86
CA GLY A 209 -14.84 2.14 -9.59
C GLY A 209 -13.42 2.22 -9.03
N GLU A 210 -13.17 1.67 -7.84
CA GLU A 210 -11.83 1.51 -7.28
C GLU A 210 -11.10 0.26 -7.79
N ILE A 211 -9.79 0.24 -7.62
CA ILE A 211 -8.94 -0.93 -7.87
C ILE A 211 -8.77 -1.78 -6.60
N PRO A 212 -8.63 -3.12 -6.70
CA PRO A 212 -8.47 -4.01 -5.53
C PRO A 212 -7.37 -3.58 -4.55
N TYR A 213 -6.23 -3.11 -5.08
CA TYR A 213 -5.11 -2.57 -4.30
C TYR A 213 -5.53 -1.41 -3.37
N ALA A 214 -6.40 -0.50 -3.85
CA ALA A 214 -6.88 0.61 -3.04
C ALA A 214 -7.94 0.15 -2.03
N VAL A 215 -8.88 -0.69 -2.48
CA VAL A 215 -9.99 -1.18 -1.66
C VAL A 215 -9.51 -1.89 -0.40
N ARG A 216 -8.49 -2.76 -0.50
CA ARG A 216 -7.96 -3.50 0.68
C ARG A 216 -7.43 -2.56 1.77
N MET A 217 -6.81 -1.45 1.37
CA MET A 217 -6.23 -0.48 2.30
C MET A 217 -7.30 0.43 2.89
N ILE A 218 -8.24 0.86 2.05
CA ILE A 218 -9.45 1.57 2.49
C ILE A 218 -10.22 0.74 3.53
N GLU A 219 -10.42 -0.55 3.28
CA GLU A 219 -11.10 -1.46 4.19
C GLU A 219 -10.37 -1.54 5.54
N LYS A 220 -9.04 -1.71 5.52
CA LYS A 220 -8.21 -1.72 6.73
C LYS A 220 -8.33 -0.43 7.52
N GLY A 221 -8.29 0.72 6.85
CA GLY A 221 -8.49 2.02 7.47
C GLY A 221 -9.85 2.14 8.13
N TRP A 222 -10.90 1.78 7.39
CA TRP A 222 -12.29 1.86 7.84
C TRP A 222 -12.55 1.02 9.10
N TYR A 223 -12.08 -0.23 9.11
CA TYR A 223 -12.27 -1.14 10.24
C TYR A 223 -11.14 -1.09 11.28
N LYS A 224 -10.15 -0.21 11.11
CA LYS A 224 -8.98 -0.05 11.99
C LYS A 224 -8.15 -1.33 12.18
N LYS A 225 -8.06 -2.14 11.14
CA LYS A 225 -7.29 -3.40 11.08
C LYS A 225 -5.85 -3.19 10.61
#